data_AF-A0A2T7C7Q8-F1
#
_entry.id   AF-A0A2T7C7Q8-F1
#
_cell.length_a   1.000
_cell.length_b   1.000
_cell.length_c   1.000
_cell.angle_alpha   90.00
_cell.angle_beta   90.00
_cell.angle_gamma   90.00
#
_symmetry.space_group_name_H-M   'P 1'
#
loop_
_entity.id
_entity.type
_entity.pdbx_description
1 polymer ?
#
loop_
_entity_poly.entity_id
_entity_poly.type
_entity_poly.pdbx_seq_one_letter_code
_entity_poly.pdbx_strand_id
1 'polypeptide(L)'
;MIAATLHHRPPSRAPLPCSTAGRPLRGRSLLSTTLCAVSSSAGGSTRTREAAVARMPRLAHREVMLALARQAEARLGGRLLPSEVPGDVTWFGEDGGTALGSVDVRRGAPGSSIDLMLEAWFHRTLPTGSAVDITSLIVFLNGTTDAPHFLMELIQGGPSSLVVLLDHFPRRDLPLHPDYIDRYYGATGIDSHRQSIARIPQVRPYVSPSLLVRSLWSPTAVVVDVQCGEGNESVLEEIVLGQLASSAMAVFDVWLEHCAGSLVEMDAAERESLVARDKMISTTSVKLNFSANLPKMFENDVADRVVAEINKAFLGTV
;
A
#
# COMPACT_ATOMS: atom_id res chain seq x y z
N MET A 1 7.02 -3.19 0.80
CA MET A 1 8.37 -3.02 0.21
C MET A 1 9.18 -1.97 0.97
N ILE A 2 9.30 -2.07 2.30
CA ILE A 2 10.36 -1.34 3.03
C ILE A 2 10.92 -2.14 4.21
N ALA A 3 12.26 -2.17 4.26
CA ALA A 3 13.03 -2.03 5.49
C ALA A 3 12.75 -0.64 6.09
N ALA A 4 11.51 -0.39 6.51
CA ALA A 4 11.22 0.74 7.38
C ALA A 4 11.86 0.36 8.71
N THR A 5 13.04 0.91 8.99
CA THR A 5 13.59 0.76 10.31
C THR A 5 12.64 1.48 11.25
N LEU A 6 11.94 0.71 12.09
CA LEU A 6 11.20 1.20 13.25
C LEU A 6 12.24 1.83 14.19
N HIS A 7 12.68 3.03 13.86
CA HIS A 7 13.56 3.83 14.67
C HIS A 7 12.73 4.98 15.19
N HIS A 8 12.37 4.87 16.46
CA HIS A 8 11.85 5.98 17.24
C HIS A 8 12.89 7.10 17.19
N ARG A 9 12.66 8.11 16.34
CA ARG A 9 13.46 9.33 16.39
C ARG A 9 12.95 10.18 17.55
N PRO A 10 13.83 10.61 18.48
CA PRO A 10 13.45 11.59 19.49
C PRO A 10 13.16 12.93 18.82
N PRO A 11 12.26 13.76 19.38
CA PRO A 11 11.86 15.02 18.78
C PRO A 11 13.05 15.98 18.65
N SER A 12 13.34 16.39 17.42
CA SER A 12 14.27 17.48 17.14
C SER A 12 13.62 18.80 17.55
N ARG A 13 14.18 19.47 18.56
CA ARG A 13 13.78 20.82 18.96
C ARG A 13 14.17 21.81 17.86
N ALA A 14 13.19 22.42 17.21
CA ALA A 14 13.35 23.62 16.41
C ALA A 14 12.42 24.73 16.92
N PRO A 15 12.80 26.01 16.80
CA PRO A 15 12.27 27.09 17.61
C PRO A 15 10.97 27.70 17.04
N LEU A 16 10.13 28.18 17.97
CA LEU A 16 8.91 28.95 17.73
C LEU A 16 9.17 30.23 16.94
N PRO A 17 8.20 30.66 16.12
CA PRO A 17 7.92 32.08 15.96
C PRO A 17 6.48 32.47 16.33
N CYS A 18 6.38 33.75 16.61
CA CYS A 18 5.29 34.48 17.27
C CYS A 18 3.95 34.50 16.52
N SER A 19 2.92 34.69 17.34
CA SER A 19 1.51 34.90 17.03
C SER A 19 1.24 36.23 16.30
N THR A 20 0.30 36.22 15.35
CA THR A 20 -0.65 37.33 15.15
C THR A 20 -2.01 36.80 14.70
N ALA A 21 -3.05 37.34 15.33
CA ALA A 21 -4.45 36.99 15.19
C ALA A 21 -5.11 37.50 13.89
N GLY A 22 -6.11 36.78 13.41
CA GLY A 22 -7.07 37.21 12.38
C GLY A 22 -8.38 36.42 12.49
N ARG A 23 -9.49 37.14 12.59
CA ARG A 23 -10.86 36.69 12.92
C ARG A 23 -11.60 36.00 11.74
N PRO A 24 -12.75 35.33 12.00
CA PRO A 24 -13.32 34.29 11.15
C PRO A 24 -14.31 34.80 10.11
N LEU A 25 -14.52 34.01 9.04
CA LEU A 25 -15.68 34.15 8.16
C LEU A 25 -16.42 32.81 8.00
N ARG A 26 -17.74 32.93 8.17
CA ARG A 26 -18.78 31.92 8.22
C ARG A 26 -19.32 31.72 6.79
N GLY A 27 -19.51 30.48 6.34
CA GLY A 27 -20.19 30.19 5.07
C GLY A 27 -20.65 28.73 5.02
N ARG A 28 -21.97 28.52 5.00
CA ARG A 28 -22.68 27.23 4.92
C ARG A 28 -22.77 26.72 3.48
N SER A 29 -22.76 25.40 3.29
CA SER A 29 -23.72 24.57 2.50
C SER A 29 -23.05 23.22 2.18
N LEU A 30 -23.41 22.10 2.83
CA LEU A 30 -24.48 21.15 2.45
C LEU A 30 -24.49 20.78 0.96
N LEU A 31 -23.89 19.63 0.63
CA LEU A 31 -24.39 18.70 -0.39
C LEU A 31 -24.14 17.27 0.10
N SER A 32 -25.26 16.60 0.37
CA SER A 32 -25.39 15.19 0.70
C SER A 32 -25.46 14.42 -0.61
N THR A 33 -24.55 13.47 -0.83
CA THR A 33 -24.59 12.59 -2.00
C THR A 33 -24.76 11.15 -1.52
N THR A 34 -25.98 10.66 -1.67
CA THR A 34 -26.40 9.29 -1.39
C THR A 34 -25.80 8.35 -2.42
N LEU A 35 -24.99 7.38 -1.97
CA LEU A 35 -24.51 6.28 -2.81
C LEU A 35 -25.56 5.15 -2.82
N CYS A 36 -26.15 4.90 -3.97
CA CYS A 36 -27.04 3.76 -4.21
C CYS A 36 -26.24 2.45 -4.20
N ALA A 37 -26.70 1.48 -3.42
CA ALA A 37 -26.15 0.13 -3.36
C ALA A 37 -26.55 -0.67 -4.61
N VAL A 38 -25.55 -1.16 -5.35
CA VAL A 38 -25.74 -2.19 -6.38
C VAL A 38 -25.30 -3.52 -5.77
N SER A 39 -26.26 -4.38 -5.45
CA SER A 39 -26.00 -5.72 -4.96
C SER A 39 -25.46 -6.59 -6.09
N SER A 40 -24.23 -7.09 -5.95
CA SER A 40 -23.67 -8.15 -6.79
C SER A 40 -23.14 -9.27 -5.90
N SER A 41 -23.52 -10.49 -6.24
CA SER A 41 -23.24 -11.72 -5.49
C SER A 41 -21.76 -12.11 -5.56
N ALA A 42 -20.96 -11.57 -4.64
CA ALA A 42 -19.57 -11.98 -4.35
C ALA A 42 -19.34 -12.26 -2.84
N GLY A 43 -20.42 -12.45 -2.07
CA GLY A 43 -20.47 -12.23 -0.62
C GLY A 43 -19.72 -13.20 0.31
N GLY A 44 -18.92 -14.14 -0.20
CA GLY A 44 -18.14 -15.07 0.63
C GLY A 44 -16.84 -14.46 1.17
N SER A 45 -16.00 -13.93 0.26
CA SER A 45 -14.67 -13.40 0.58
C SER A 45 -14.72 -11.99 1.20
N THR A 46 -15.65 -11.14 0.76
CA THR A 46 -15.80 -9.79 1.31
C THR A 46 -16.16 -9.82 2.80
N ARG A 47 -17.04 -10.75 3.22
CA ARG A 47 -17.50 -10.89 4.61
C ARG A 47 -16.38 -11.40 5.53
N THR A 48 -15.48 -12.25 5.04
CA THR A 48 -14.36 -12.74 5.84
C THR A 48 -13.28 -11.67 6.01
N ARG A 49 -12.96 -10.91 4.95
CA ARG A 49 -12.02 -9.76 5.04
C ARG A 49 -12.51 -8.70 6.02
N GLU A 50 -13.75 -8.24 5.89
CA GLU A 50 -14.28 -7.19 6.77
C GLU A 50 -14.34 -7.64 8.23
N ALA A 51 -14.68 -8.92 8.48
CA ALA A 51 -14.66 -9.48 9.83
C ALA A 51 -13.25 -9.59 10.42
N ALA A 52 -12.24 -9.93 9.60
CA ALA A 52 -10.85 -9.98 10.03
C ALA A 52 -10.32 -8.58 10.36
N VAL A 53 -10.51 -7.61 9.44
CA VAL A 53 -10.05 -6.22 9.61
C VAL A 53 -10.80 -5.50 10.73
N ALA A 54 -12.06 -5.84 11.01
CA ALA A 54 -12.83 -5.26 12.11
C ALA A 54 -12.24 -5.54 13.50
N ARG A 55 -11.38 -6.57 13.62
CA ARG A 55 -10.64 -6.88 14.86
C ARG A 55 -9.43 -5.98 15.09
N MET A 56 -8.95 -5.31 14.05
CA MET A 56 -7.83 -4.38 14.13
C MET A 56 -8.27 -3.04 14.75
N PRO A 57 -7.35 -2.26 15.34
CA PRO A 57 -7.65 -0.90 15.78
C PRO A 57 -8.28 -0.05 14.68
N ARG A 58 -9.16 0.88 15.07
CA ARG A 58 -9.78 1.83 14.13
C ARG A 58 -8.80 2.97 13.86
N LEU A 59 -8.10 2.88 12.74
CA LEU A 59 -7.13 3.88 12.28
C LEU A 59 -7.59 4.48 10.95
N ALA A 60 -7.32 5.76 10.72
CA ALA A 60 -7.70 6.45 9.49
C ALA A 60 -7.19 5.73 8.23
N HIS A 61 -5.94 5.26 8.26
CA HIS A 61 -5.31 4.59 7.12
C HIS A 61 -5.93 3.21 6.82
N ARG A 62 -6.51 2.55 7.83
CA ARG A 62 -7.28 1.31 7.65
C ARG A 62 -8.52 1.55 6.79
N GLU A 63 -9.24 2.64 7.04
CA GLU A 63 -10.44 2.99 6.26
C GLU A 63 -10.10 3.29 4.80
N VAL A 64 -8.99 4.02 4.57
CA VAL A 64 -8.47 4.27 3.21
C VAL A 64 -8.13 2.95 2.51
N MET A 65 -7.42 2.05 3.19
CA MET A 65 -7.05 0.75 2.61
C MET A 65 -8.28 -0.11 2.31
N LEU A 66 -9.28 -0.14 3.21
CA LEU A 66 -10.53 -0.86 2.96
C LEU A 66 -11.29 -0.29 1.75
N ALA A 67 -11.31 1.03 1.57
CA ALA A 67 -11.95 1.65 0.41
C ALA A 67 -11.26 1.24 -0.90
N LEU A 68 -9.93 1.32 -0.96
CA LEU A 68 -9.14 0.87 -2.10
C LEU A 68 -9.34 -0.61 -2.40
N ALA A 69 -9.29 -1.44 -1.36
CA ALA A 69 -9.46 -2.88 -1.50
C ALA A 69 -10.86 -3.27 -2.00
N ARG A 70 -11.90 -2.53 -1.59
CA ARG A 70 -13.26 -2.70 -2.16
C ARG A 70 -13.31 -2.29 -3.63
N GLN A 71 -12.64 -1.20 -4.01
CA GLN A 71 -12.56 -0.78 -5.41
C GLN A 71 -11.79 -1.80 -6.26
N ALA A 72 -10.67 -2.32 -5.74
CA ALA A 72 -9.89 -3.36 -6.38
C ALA A 72 -10.73 -4.61 -6.61
N GLU A 73 -11.44 -5.09 -5.59
CA GLU A 73 -12.35 -6.23 -5.70
C GLU A 73 -13.47 -5.97 -6.73
N ALA A 74 -14.09 -4.79 -6.71
CA ALA A 74 -15.16 -4.44 -7.64
C ALA A 74 -14.67 -4.37 -9.11
N ARG A 75 -13.44 -3.90 -9.34
CA ARG A 75 -12.91 -3.65 -10.69
C ARG A 75 -12.07 -4.80 -11.25
N LEU A 76 -11.46 -5.60 -10.37
CA LEU A 76 -10.56 -6.70 -10.73
C LEU A 76 -11.14 -8.08 -10.37
N GLY A 77 -12.25 -8.16 -9.64
CA GLY A 77 -12.77 -9.43 -9.09
C GLY A 77 -13.00 -10.51 -10.15
N GLY A 78 -13.51 -10.15 -11.33
CA GLY A 78 -13.70 -11.09 -12.45
C GLY A 78 -12.39 -11.55 -13.13
N ARG A 79 -11.26 -10.93 -12.78
CA ARG A 79 -9.92 -11.20 -13.31
C ARG A 79 -9.00 -11.88 -12.30
N LEU A 80 -9.54 -12.21 -11.13
CA LEU A 80 -8.83 -12.81 -10.02
C LEU A 80 -9.50 -14.13 -9.64
N LEU A 81 -8.69 -15.14 -9.37
CA LEU A 81 -9.15 -16.36 -8.73
C LEU A 81 -9.59 -16.08 -7.28
N PRO A 82 -10.38 -16.97 -6.66
CA PRO A 82 -10.58 -16.97 -5.22
C PRO A 82 -9.24 -17.07 -4.48
N SER A 83 -9.22 -16.58 -3.23
CA SER A 83 -8.06 -16.77 -2.37
C SER A 83 -7.90 -18.24 -2.01
N GLU A 84 -6.66 -18.73 -2.09
CA GLU A 84 -6.26 -20.06 -1.62
C GLU A 84 -5.48 -19.99 -0.31
N VAL A 85 -5.44 -18.81 0.31
CA VAL A 85 -4.72 -18.59 1.57
C VAL A 85 -5.43 -19.36 2.70
N PRO A 86 -4.70 -20.16 3.49
CA PRO A 86 -5.25 -20.87 4.64
C PRO A 86 -5.94 -19.96 5.67
N GLY A 87 -6.91 -20.50 6.39
CA GLY A 87 -7.69 -19.76 7.40
C GLY A 87 -6.83 -19.11 8.49
N ASP A 88 -5.76 -19.79 8.89
CA ASP A 88 -4.76 -19.36 9.89
C ASP A 88 -3.68 -18.39 9.36
N VAL A 89 -3.86 -17.91 8.12
CA VAL A 89 -3.09 -16.83 7.48
C VAL A 89 -4.01 -15.69 7.04
N THR A 90 -5.22 -16.00 6.56
CA THR A 90 -6.26 -14.98 6.32
C THR A 90 -6.62 -14.21 7.59
N TRP A 91 -6.41 -14.82 8.75
CA TRP A 91 -6.36 -14.16 10.04
C TRP A 91 -5.40 -14.88 10.98
N PHE A 92 -4.64 -14.13 11.76
CA PHE A 92 -3.81 -14.65 12.86
C PHE A 92 -3.65 -13.59 13.95
N GLY A 93 -3.36 -14.02 15.17
CA GLY A 93 -3.15 -13.10 16.28
C GLY A 93 -2.81 -13.81 17.57
N GLU A 94 -2.26 -13.04 18.51
CA GLU A 94 -1.90 -13.49 19.86
C GLU A 94 -3.08 -13.34 20.84
N ASP A 95 -3.09 -14.17 21.87
CA ASP A 95 -4.03 -14.05 22.98
C ASP A 95 -3.88 -12.67 23.65
N GLY A 96 -5.01 -11.98 23.84
CA GLY A 96 -5.02 -10.61 24.39
C GLY A 96 -4.89 -9.50 23.34
N GLY A 97 -4.73 -9.83 22.05
CA GLY A 97 -4.81 -8.86 20.95
C GLY A 97 -3.58 -7.94 20.81
N THR A 98 -2.46 -8.31 21.44
CA THR A 98 -1.19 -7.57 21.36
C THR A 98 -0.59 -7.58 19.96
N ALA A 99 -0.82 -8.65 19.20
CA ALA A 99 -0.45 -8.76 17.80
C ALA A 99 -1.61 -9.33 17.00
N LEU A 100 -1.94 -8.69 15.89
CA LEU A 100 -3.00 -9.14 14.99
C LEU A 100 -2.51 -9.01 13.54
N GLY A 101 -2.88 -9.97 12.71
CA GLY A 101 -2.49 -10.02 11.32
C GLY A 101 -3.58 -10.59 10.42
N SER A 102 -3.56 -10.16 9.18
CA SER A 102 -4.37 -10.72 8.10
C SER A 102 -3.61 -10.57 6.81
N VAL A 103 -3.55 -11.65 6.02
CA VAL A 103 -2.98 -11.64 4.67
C VAL A 103 -3.95 -12.35 3.75
N ASP A 104 -4.28 -11.71 2.63
CA ASP A 104 -5.02 -12.32 1.55
C ASP A 104 -4.23 -12.23 0.25
N VAL A 105 -4.22 -13.32 -0.51
CA VAL A 105 -3.54 -13.38 -1.80
C VAL A 105 -4.44 -14.04 -2.83
N ARG A 106 -4.67 -13.34 -3.94
CA ARG A 106 -5.50 -13.80 -5.05
C ARG A 106 -4.70 -13.77 -6.33
N ARG A 107 -4.60 -14.91 -7.02
CA ARG A 107 -3.92 -15.01 -8.30
C ARG A 107 -4.77 -14.45 -9.44
N GLY A 108 -4.15 -14.06 -10.53
CA GLY A 108 -4.86 -13.75 -11.78
C GLY A 108 -5.61 -14.97 -12.33
N ALA A 109 -6.82 -14.75 -12.82
CA ALA A 109 -7.56 -15.75 -13.58
C ALA A 109 -6.90 -16.02 -14.94
N PRO A 110 -7.14 -17.20 -15.56
CA PRO A 110 -6.64 -17.48 -16.91
C PRO A 110 -6.97 -16.36 -17.90
N GLY A 111 -5.98 -15.92 -18.67
CA GLY A 111 -6.12 -14.81 -19.62
C GLY A 111 -6.05 -13.40 -19.02
N SER A 112 -5.93 -13.28 -17.69
CA SER A 112 -5.66 -11.99 -17.04
C SER A 112 -4.19 -11.60 -17.18
N SER A 113 -3.90 -10.30 -17.33
CA SER A 113 -2.55 -9.75 -17.17
C SER A 113 -2.12 -9.55 -15.72
N ILE A 114 -2.99 -9.81 -14.75
CA ILE A 114 -2.66 -9.80 -13.32
C ILE A 114 -1.93 -11.10 -12.98
N ASP A 115 -0.83 -11.03 -12.25
CA ASP A 115 -0.16 -12.19 -11.65
C ASP A 115 -0.77 -12.51 -10.29
N LEU A 116 -0.76 -11.53 -9.39
CA LEU A 116 -1.36 -11.62 -8.06
C LEU A 116 -1.81 -10.25 -7.54
N MET A 117 -2.77 -10.31 -6.62
CA MET A 117 -3.14 -9.22 -5.73
C MET A 117 -2.89 -9.69 -4.29
N LEU A 118 -2.15 -8.90 -3.53
CA LEU A 118 -1.86 -9.11 -2.11
C LEU A 118 -2.45 -7.97 -1.29
N GLU A 119 -3.24 -8.34 -0.29
CA GLU A 119 -3.72 -7.44 0.75
C GLU A 119 -3.14 -7.90 2.09
N ALA A 120 -2.62 -6.98 2.89
CA ALA A 120 -2.03 -7.32 4.19
C ALA A 120 -2.28 -6.24 5.25
N TRP A 121 -2.57 -6.68 6.46
CA TRP A 121 -2.79 -5.83 7.64
C TRP A 121 -2.05 -6.42 8.83
N PHE A 122 -1.27 -5.59 9.52
CA PHE A 122 -0.55 -6.00 10.72
C PHE A 122 -0.72 -4.94 11.81
N HIS A 123 -0.96 -5.38 13.02
CA HIS A 123 -0.98 -4.57 14.23
C HIS A 123 -0.05 -5.21 15.27
N ARG A 124 0.77 -4.41 15.94
CA ARG A 124 1.55 -4.83 17.10
C ARG A 124 1.60 -3.73 18.15
N THR A 125 1.10 -4.04 19.34
CA THR A 125 1.37 -3.24 20.54
C THR A 125 2.81 -3.49 21.02
N LEU A 126 3.54 -2.41 21.26
CA LEU A 126 4.90 -2.42 21.76
C LEU A 126 4.92 -2.37 23.29
N PRO A 127 6.00 -2.86 23.95
CA PRO A 127 6.13 -2.79 25.42
C PRO A 127 6.07 -1.37 25.99
N THR A 128 6.35 -0.36 25.16
CA THR A 128 6.27 1.06 25.49
C THR A 128 4.83 1.60 25.56
N GLY A 129 3.83 0.80 25.19
CA GLY A 129 2.42 1.20 25.10
C GLY A 129 2.02 1.85 23.77
N SER A 130 2.99 2.11 22.88
CA SER A 130 2.72 2.53 21.49
C SER A 130 2.39 1.32 20.59
N ALA A 131 1.95 1.55 19.36
CA ALA A 131 1.66 0.50 18.39
C ALA A 131 2.36 0.73 17.05
N VAL A 132 2.55 -0.36 16.32
CA VAL A 132 2.94 -0.37 14.91
C VAL A 132 1.81 -0.98 14.11
N ASP A 133 1.30 -0.22 13.16
CA ASP A 133 0.20 -0.60 12.29
C ASP A 133 0.62 -0.47 10.83
N ILE A 134 0.39 -1.52 10.05
CA ILE A 134 0.79 -1.61 8.65
C ILE A 134 -0.41 -2.07 7.84
N THR A 135 -0.70 -1.37 6.74
CA THR A 135 -1.69 -1.81 5.76
C THR A 135 -1.08 -1.73 4.37
N SER A 136 -1.25 -2.79 3.56
CA SER A 136 -0.71 -2.88 2.21
C SER A 136 -1.74 -3.42 1.22
N LEU A 137 -1.76 -2.83 0.02
CA LEU A 137 -2.40 -3.37 -1.18
C LEU A 137 -1.39 -3.32 -2.31
N ILE A 138 -1.11 -4.48 -2.89
CA ILE A 138 -0.10 -4.64 -3.93
C ILE A 138 -0.69 -5.48 -5.05
N VAL A 139 -0.55 -5.04 -6.30
CA VAL A 139 -1.02 -5.78 -7.47
C VAL A 139 0.13 -5.92 -8.45
N PHE A 140 0.57 -7.15 -8.67
CA PHE A 140 1.61 -7.49 -9.64
C PHE A 140 0.96 -7.91 -10.96
N LEU A 141 1.53 -7.44 -12.06
CA LEU A 141 1.19 -7.86 -13.42
C LEU A 141 2.16 -8.94 -13.90
N ASN A 142 1.71 -9.81 -14.80
CA ASN A 142 2.50 -10.89 -15.36
C ASN A 142 3.19 -10.48 -16.68
N GLY A 143 3.92 -11.41 -17.31
CA GLY A 143 4.70 -11.13 -18.53
C GLY A 143 3.89 -10.91 -19.82
N THR A 144 2.56 -10.76 -19.76
CA THR A 144 1.73 -10.41 -20.94
C THR A 144 1.67 -8.90 -21.22
N THR A 145 2.26 -8.10 -20.33
CA THR A 145 2.37 -6.64 -20.43
C THR A 145 3.64 -6.19 -19.74
N ASP A 146 4.12 -5.00 -20.07
CA ASP A 146 5.19 -4.31 -19.36
C ASP A 146 4.69 -3.21 -18.41
N ALA A 147 3.38 -2.96 -18.36
CA ALA A 147 2.80 -1.89 -17.55
C ALA A 147 3.20 -1.99 -16.07
N PRO A 148 3.37 -0.86 -15.35
CA PRO A 148 3.80 -0.86 -13.95
C PRO A 148 2.91 -1.68 -13.02
N HIS A 149 3.50 -2.18 -11.93
CA HIS A 149 2.73 -2.76 -10.82
C HIS A 149 2.03 -1.67 -10.01
N PHE A 150 1.02 -2.01 -9.22
CA PHE A 150 0.45 -1.11 -8.22
C PHE A 150 0.97 -1.44 -6.83
N LEU A 151 1.41 -0.43 -6.09
CA LEU A 151 1.83 -0.58 -4.70
C LEU A 151 1.26 0.56 -3.86
N MET A 152 0.61 0.19 -2.76
CA MET A 152 0.32 1.09 -1.67
C MET A 152 0.62 0.44 -0.32
N GLU A 153 1.35 1.15 0.53
CA GLU A 153 1.68 0.72 1.89
C GLU A 153 1.64 1.94 2.83
N LEU A 154 0.97 1.77 3.96
CA LEU A 154 0.80 2.78 5.00
C LEU A 154 1.33 2.19 6.30
N ILE A 155 2.30 2.85 6.92
CA ILE A 155 2.99 2.37 8.13
C ILE A 155 2.88 3.44 9.21
N GLN A 156 2.07 3.19 10.22
CA GLN A 156 1.88 4.06 11.36
C GLN A 156 2.68 3.50 12.55
N GLY A 157 3.76 4.19 12.92
CA GLY A 157 4.64 3.81 14.05
C GLY A 157 4.35 4.55 15.36
N GLY A 158 3.29 5.37 15.38
CA GLY A 158 2.91 6.24 16.49
C GLY A 158 1.58 6.94 16.21
N PRO A 159 0.94 7.55 17.21
CA PRO A 159 -0.42 8.05 17.08
C PRO A 159 -0.56 9.23 16.11
N SER A 160 0.52 9.97 15.85
CA SER A 160 0.53 11.19 15.02
C SER A 160 1.57 11.18 13.89
N SER A 161 2.06 10.00 13.50
CA SER A 161 3.04 9.82 12.42
C SER A 161 2.65 8.71 11.44
N LEU A 162 2.81 8.95 10.14
CA LEU A 162 2.50 7.95 9.11
C LEU A 162 3.51 7.99 7.97
N VAL A 163 4.14 6.87 7.67
CA VAL A 163 4.88 6.69 6.41
C VAL A 163 3.92 6.23 5.33
N VAL A 164 3.96 6.92 4.19
CA VAL A 164 3.12 6.64 3.02
C VAL A 164 4.01 6.24 1.86
N LEU A 165 3.72 5.08 1.29
CA LEU A 165 4.23 4.64 0.00
C LEU A 165 3.08 4.43 -0.96
N LEU A 166 3.16 5.07 -2.11
CA LEU A 166 2.19 4.89 -3.18
C LEU A 166 2.91 5.05 -4.51
N ASP A 167 2.86 4.03 -5.35
CA ASP A 167 3.58 4.03 -6.61
C ASP A 167 2.93 3.18 -7.70
N HIS A 168 3.16 3.60 -8.95
CA HIS A 168 3.08 2.75 -10.13
C HIS A 168 4.47 2.20 -10.37
N PHE A 169 4.74 1.06 -9.77
CA PHE A 169 6.09 0.57 -9.59
C PHE A 169 6.69 0.04 -10.91
N PRO A 170 7.83 0.58 -11.38
CA PRO A 170 8.33 0.36 -12.72
C PRO A 170 8.83 -1.07 -12.91
N ARG A 171 8.58 -1.62 -14.10
CA ARG A 171 9.01 -2.97 -14.50
C ARG A 171 10.19 -2.99 -15.46
N ARG A 172 10.51 -1.83 -16.04
CA ARG A 172 11.66 -1.60 -16.91
C ARG A 172 12.73 -0.76 -16.24
N ASP A 173 13.94 -0.81 -16.79
CA ASP A 173 15.04 0.07 -16.39
C ASP A 173 14.86 1.47 -16.99
N LEU A 174 14.40 2.41 -16.17
CA LEU A 174 13.91 3.71 -16.64
C LEU A 174 14.91 4.52 -17.50
N PRO A 175 16.21 4.61 -17.17
CA PRO A 175 17.19 5.31 -18.01
C PRO A 175 17.36 4.72 -19.42
N LEU A 176 17.05 3.42 -19.61
CA LEU A 176 17.12 2.75 -20.91
C LEU A 176 15.80 2.84 -21.70
N HIS A 177 14.71 3.27 -21.06
CA HIS A 177 13.36 3.25 -21.63
C HIS A 177 12.63 4.60 -21.41
N PRO A 178 13.07 5.69 -22.09
CA PRO A 178 12.44 7.00 -21.98
C PRO A 178 10.98 7.00 -22.47
N ASP A 179 10.66 6.21 -23.48
CA ASP A 179 9.30 6.01 -23.99
C ASP A 179 8.37 5.38 -22.93
N TYR A 180 8.89 4.47 -22.12
CA TYR A 180 8.18 3.92 -20.97
C TYR A 180 7.90 4.99 -19.89
N ILE A 181 8.87 5.88 -19.65
CA ILE A 181 8.71 7.01 -18.73
C ILE A 181 7.56 7.90 -19.21
N ASP A 182 7.60 8.30 -20.49
CA ASP A 182 6.60 9.19 -21.08
C ASP A 182 5.21 8.56 -21.04
N ARG A 183 5.09 7.28 -21.39
CA ARG A 183 3.80 6.57 -21.46
C ARG A 183 3.11 6.45 -20.09
N TYR A 184 3.82 5.97 -19.08
CA TYR A 184 3.19 5.60 -17.81
C TYR A 184 3.23 6.70 -16.74
N TYR A 185 4.20 7.61 -16.83
CA TYR A 185 4.42 8.63 -15.80
C TYR A 185 4.23 10.06 -16.32
N GLY A 186 4.67 10.34 -17.54
CA GLY A 186 4.52 11.66 -18.16
C GLY A 186 3.09 11.93 -18.63
N ALA A 187 2.53 11.05 -19.45
CA ALA A 187 1.26 11.23 -20.14
C ALA A 187 0.03 11.08 -19.22
N THR A 188 0.17 10.41 -18.08
CA THR A 188 -0.93 10.11 -17.14
C THR A 188 -1.20 11.24 -16.15
N GLY A 189 -0.30 12.22 -16.03
CA GLY A 189 -0.42 13.31 -15.05
C GLY A 189 -0.27 12.86 -13.59
N ILE A 190 0.17 11.63 -13.34
CA ILE A 190 0.22 11.00 -12.02
C ILE A 190 1.14 11.75 -11.03
N ASP A 191 2.17 12.45 -11.51
CA ASP A 191 3.08 13.24 -10.66
C ASP A 191 2.37 14.37 -9.90
N SER A 192 1.21 14.83 -10.39
CA SER A 192 0.40 15.86 -9.72
C SER A 192 -0.01 15.45 -8.29
N HIS A 193 -0.23 14.15 -8.04
CA HIS A 193 -0.56 13.63 -6.72
C HIS A 193 0.62 13.71 -5.75
N ARG A 194 1.83 13.35 -6.21
CA ARG A 194 3.06 13.52 -5.41
C ARG A 194 3.31 14.98 -5.08
N GLN A 195 3.15 15.87 -6.05
CA GLN A 195 3.29 17.31 -5.84
C GLN A 195 2.24 17.88 -4.87
N SER A 196 1.00 17.44 -4.98
CA SER A 196 -0.09 17.85 -4.09
C SER A 196 0.18 17.44 -2.64
N ILE A 197 0.54 16.17 -2.41
CA ILE A 197 0.86 15.64 -1.08
C ILE A 197 2.09 16.33 -0.50
N ALA A 198 3.12 16.60 -1.31
CA ALA A 198 4.33 17.29 -0.86
C ALA A 198 4.08 18.74 -0.38
N ARG A 199 2.95 19.36 -0.73
CA ARG A 199 2.57 20.71 -0.26
C ARG A 199 1.91 20.71 1.12
N ILE A 200 1.54 19.54 1.66
CA ILE A 200 0.95 19.43 3.00
C ILE A 200 2.03 19.83 4.03
N PRO A 201 1.76 20.77 4.96
CA PRO A 201 2.78 21.29 5.87
C PRO A 201 3.49 20.21 6.72
N GLN A 202 2.76 19.17 7.11
CA GLN A 202 3.19 18.04 7.94
C GLN A 202 3.99 16.99 7.16
N VAL A 203 4.01 17.06 5.82
CA VAL A 203 4.66 16.08 4.96
C VAL A 203 6.14 16.40 4.78
N ARG A 204 6.98 15.37 4.88
CA ARG A 204 8.41 15.39 4.55
C ARG A 204 8.75 14.20 3.65
N PRO A 205 9.78 14.27 2.80
CA PRO A 205 10.24 13.10 2.07
C PRO A 205 10.68 11.99 3.03
N TYR A 206 10.21 10.76 2.80
CA TYR A 206 10.71 9.59 3.50
C TYR A 206 11.90 9.02 2.74
N VAL A 207 13.02 8.79 3.42
CA VAL A 207 14.22 8.22 2.81
C VAL A 207 14.48 6.85 3.42
N SER A 208 14.16 5.79 2.66
CA SER A 208 14.42 4.41 3.10
C SER A 208 15.91 4.23 3.38
N PRO A 209 16.33 3.54 4.45
CA PRO A 209 17.76 3.25 4.68
C PRO A 209 18.34 2.27 3.64
N SER A 210 17.50 1.51 2.94
CA SER A 210 17.93 0.61 1.88
C SER A 210 18.09 1.36 0.54
N LEU A 211 19.33 1.45 0.03
CA LEU A 211 19.59 2.01 -1.30
C LEU A 211 18.88 1.23 -2.40
N LEU A 212 18.78 -0.09 -2.25
CA LEU A 212 18.04 -0.92 -3.18
C LEU A 212 16.57 -0.50 -3.26
N VAL A 213 15.90 -0.32 -2.12
CA VAL A 213 14.51 0.16 -2.09
C VAL A 213 14.39 1.53 -2.77
N ARG A 214 15.34 2.45 -2.53
CA ARG A 214 15.33 3.77 -3.20
C ARG A 214 15.42 3.66 -4.72
N SER A 215 16.24 2.74 -5.23
CA SER A 215 16.49 2.58 -6.67
C SER A 215 15.30 2.01 -7.45
N LEU A 216 14.31 1.48 -6.75
CA LEU A 216 13.19 0.77 -7.35
C LEU A 216 11.96 1.65 -7.60
N TRP A 217 11.85 2.79 -6.93
CA TRP A 217 10.69 3.68 -7.05
C TRP A 217 10.63 4.36 -8.41
N SER A 218 9.40 4.61 -8.88
CA SER A 218 9.20 5.48 -10.04
C SER A 218 9.58 6.93 -9.72
N PRO A 219 9.79 7.78 -10.75
CA PRO A 219 10.03 9.21 -10.57
C PRO A 219 8.83 9.96 -9.94
N THR A 220 7.64 9.37 -9.99
CA THR A 220 6.39 9.97 -9.50
C THR A 220 5.92 9.34 -8.19
N ALA A 221 6.70 8.45 -7.59
CA ALA A 221 6.34 7.76 -6.37
C ALA A 221 6.09 8.74 -5.21
N VAL A 222 5.00 8.52 -4.47
CA VAL A 222 4.75 9.20 -3.21
C VAL A 222 5.44 8.40 -2.11
N VAL A 223 6.60 8.88 -1.68
CA VAL A 223 7.41 8.26 -0.61
C VAL A 223 7.65 9.31 0.46
N VAL A 224 6.72 9.40 1.42
CA VAL A 224 6.67 10.50 2.39
C VAL A 224 6.43 10.04 3.81
N ASP A 225 6.83 10.90 4.74
CA ASP A 225 6.60 10.80 6.17
C ASP A 225 5.71 11.98 6.60
N VAL A 226 4.52 11.67 7.12
CA VAL A 226 3.56 12.64 7.67
C VAL A 226 3.81 12.74 9.16
N GLN A 227 4.21 13.92 9.63
CA GLN A 227 4.58 14.16 11.03
C GLN A 227 3.72 15.29 11.58
N CYS A 228 2.72 14.96 12.40
CA CYS A 228 1.78 15.94 12.97
C CYS A 228 2.23 16.44 14.35
N GLY A 229 3.14 15.73 15.03
CA GLY A 229 3.57 16.07 16.39
C GLY A 229 2.63 15.53 17.47
N GLU A 230 3.08 15.55 18.72
CA GLU A 230 2.33 15.01 19.86
C GLU A 230 1.01 15.77 20.08
N GLY A 231 -0.09 15.04 20.33
CA GLY A 231 -1.42 15.62 20.57
C GLY A 231 -2.16 16.10 19.31
N ASN A 232 -1.62 15.82 18.11
CA ASN A 232 -2.22 16.19 16.82
C ASN A 232 -2.70 14.96 16.02
N GLU A 233 -3.23 13.95 16.71
CA GLU A 233 -3.77 12.73 16.10
C GLU A 233 -4.94 13.04 15.15
N SER A 234 -5.80 13.99 15.50
CA SER A 234 -6.92 14.42 14.64
C SER A 234 -6.44 15.08 13.34
N VAL A 235 -5.33 15.80 13.37
CA VAL A 235 -4.73 16.41 12.17
C VAL A 235 -4.21 15.32 11.22
N LEU A 236 -3.59 14.27 11.77
CA LEU A 236 -3.19 13.12 10.96
C LEU A 236 -4.42 12.46 10.33
N GLU A 237 -5.48 12.23 11.10
CA GLU A 237 -6.73 11.65 10.60
C GLU A 237 -7.35 12.48 9.47
N GLU A 238 -7.40 13.81 9.60
CA GLU A 238 -7.88 14.72 8.55
C GLU A 238 -7.05 14.62 7.26
N ILE A 239 -5.72 14.59 7.36
CA ILE A 239 -4.82 14.44 6.21
C ILE A 239 -5.04 13.09 5.51
N VAL A 240 -5.19 12.02 6.31
CA VAL A 240 -5.34 10.65 5.82
C VAL A 240 -6.68 10.46 5.11
N LEU A 241 -7.78 10.86 5.75
CA LEU A 241 -9.14 10.71 5.19
C LEU A 241 -9.43 11.74 4.09
N GLY A 242 -8.70 12.85 4.04
CA GLY A 242 -8.80 13.90 3.03
C GLY A 242 -7.86 13.68 1.85
N GLN A 243 -6.74 14.42 1.86
CA GLN A 243 -5.84 14.53 0.70
C GLN A 243 -5.18 13.20 0.33
N LEU A 244 -4.79 12.37 1.31
CA LEU A 244 -4.17 11.08 1.02
C LEU A 244 -5.17 10.09 0.43
N ALA A 245 -6.36 9.94 1.02
CA ALA A 245 -7.42 9.10 0.48
C ALA A 245 -7.77 9.48 -0.97
N SER A 246 -8.02 10.78 -1.22
CA SER A 246 -8.35 11.27 -2.57
C SER A 246 -7.23 10.99 -3.58
N SER A 247 -5.97 11.21 -3.20
CA SER A 247 -4.84 10.95 -4.08
C SER A 247 -4.64 9.45 -4.33
N ALA A 248 -4.78 8.61 -3.30
CA ALA A 248 -4.62 7.18 -3.43
C ALA A 248 -5.66 6.55 -4.36
N MET A 249 -6.92 6.95 -4.23
CA MET A 249 -8.01 6.48 -5.11
C MET A 249 -7.76 6.92 -6.57
N ALA A 250 -7.38 8.17 -6.79
CA ALA A 250 -7.10 8.68 -8.14
C ALA A 250 -5.89 7.98 -8.77
N VAL A 251 -4.80 7.78 -8.02
CA VAL A 251 -3.63 7.03 -8.49
C VAL A 251 -4.00 5.58 -8.83
N PHE A 252 -4.86 4.95 -8.03
CA PHE A 252 -5.35 3.60 -8.32
C PHE A 252 -6.25 3.57 -9.57
N ASP A 253 -7.11 4.57 -9.76
CA ASP A 253 -7.93 4.69 -10.98
C ASP A 253 -7.09 4.82 -12.25
N VAL A 254 -6.02 5.64 -12.22
CA VAL A 254 -5.07 5.72 -13.33
C VAL A 254 -4.46 4.34 -13.62
N TRP A 255 -4.09 3.57 -12.59
CA TRP A 255 -3.55 2.23 -12.76
C TRP A 255 -4.57 1.27 -13.39
N LEU A 256 -5.82 1.31 -12.92
CA LEU A 256 -6.91 0.48 -13.45
C LEU A 256 -7.17 0.76 -14.93
N GLU A 257 -7.12 2.03 -15.33
CA GLU A 257 -7.39 2.47 -16.70
C GLU A 257 -6.22 2.20 -17.65
N HIS A 258 -4.99 2.47 -17.24
CA HIS A 258 -3.83 2.48 -18.14
C HIS A 258 -2.95 1.22 -18.03
N CYS A 259 -3.01 0.50 -16.91
CA CYS A 259 -2.07 -0.60 -16.62
C CYS A 259 -2.79 -1.94 -16.52
N ALA A 260 -3.80 -2.03 -15.66
CA ALA A 260 -4.34 -3.30 -15.19
C ALA A 260 -4.79 -4.22 -16.33
N GLY A 261 -5.39 -3.70 -17.41
CA GLY A 261 -5.90 -4.47 -18.54
C GLY A 261 -5.04 -4.42 -19.81
N SER A 262 -3.88 -3.77 -19.74
CA SER A 262 -3.00 -3.63 -20.89
C SER A 262 -2.43 -4.99 -21.31
N LEU A 263 -2.35 -5.21 -22.62
CA LEU A 263 -1.59 -6.27 -23.25
C LEU A 263 -0.58 -5.60 -24.18
N VAL A 264 0.67 -6.03 -24.11
CA VAL A 264 1.75 -5.47 -24.91
C VAL A 264 2.51 -6.62 -25.53
N GLU A 265 2.53 -6.65 -26.86
CA GLU A 265 3.37 -7.58 -27.60
C GLU A 265 4.83 -7.21 -27.35
N MET A 266 5.57 -8.16 -26.79
CA MET A 266 6.99 -8.06 -26.47
C MET A 266 7.70 -9.25 -27.08
N ASP A 267 8.96 -9.06 -27.48
CA ASP A 267 9.75 -10.19 -27.90
C ASP A 267 10.04 -11.14 -26.72
N ALA A 268 10.48 -12.37 -27.04
CA ALA A 268 10.67 -13.39 -26.02
C ALA A 268 11.76 -13.02 -24.99
N ALA A 269 12.83 -12.35 -25.42
CA ALA A 269 13.96 -11.98 -24.56
C ALA A 269 13.62 -10.79 -23.65
N GLU A 270 12.90 -9.81 -24.18
CA GLU A 270 12.35 -8.67 -23.44
C GLU A 270 11.41 -9.15 -22.34
N ARG A 271 10.46 -10.02 -22.69
CA ARG A 271 9.52 -10.62 -21.73
C ARG A 271 10.25 -11.44 -20.66
N GLU A 272 11.24 -12.24 -21.04
CA GLU A 272 12.04 -13.03 -20.10
C GLU A 272 12.82 -12.13 -19.12
N SER A 273 13.46 -11.08 -19.63
CA SER A 273 14.19 -10.10 -18.81
C SER A 273 13.29 -9.40 -17.80
N LEU A 274 12.11 -8.97 -18.24
CA LEU A 274 11.11 -8.31 -17.41
C LEU A 274 10.57 -9.23 -16.30
N VAL A 275 10.25 -10.48 -16.62
CA VAL A 275 9.82 -11.49 -15.64
C VAL A 275 10.94 -11.83 -14.66
N ALA A 276 12.19 -11.93 -15.12
CA ALA A 276 13.34 -12.15 -14.26
C ALA A 276 13.55 -10.99 -13.27
N ARG A 277 13.38 -9.74 -13.73
CA ARG A 277 13.44 -8.55 -12.88
C ARG A 277 12.30 -8.55 -11.84
N ASP A 278 11.07 -8.85 -12.25
CA ASP A 278 9.93 -8.97 -11.34
C ASP A 278 10.19 -10.01 -10.24
N LYS A 279 10.72 -11.18 -10.61
CA LYS A 279 11.09 -12.24 -9.66
C LYS A 279 12.20 -11.82 -8.70
N MET A 280 13.21 -11.09 -9.19
CA MET A 280 14.26 -10.54 -8.33
C MET A 280 13.68 -9.56 -7.31
N ILE A 281 12.80 -8.65 -7.74
CA ILE A 281 12.16 -7.67 -6.87
C ILE A 281 11.27 -8.35 -5.84
N SER A 282 10.43 -9.30 -6.25
CA SER A 282 9.52 -9.99 -5.34
C SER A 282 10.29 -10.79 -4.29
N THR A 283 11.29 -11.57 -4.70
CA THR A 283 12.17 -12.34 -3.80
C THR A 283 12.86 -11.42 -2.80
N THR A 284 13.42 -10.31 -3.29
CA THR A 284 14.15 -9.37 -2.44
C THR A 284 13.19 -8.63 -1.49
N SER A 285 12.00 -8.28 -1.96
CA SER A 285 10.94 -7.68 -1.14
C SER A 285 10.51 -8.63 -0.03
N VAL A 286 10.29 -9.92 -0.31
CA VAL A 286 9.89 -10.87 0.74
C VAL A 286 10.98 -10.99 1.81
N LYS A 287 12.24 -11.13 1.38
CA LYS A 287 13.38 -11.23 2.29
C LYS A 287 13.55 -9.99 3.17
N LEU A 288 13.54 -8.79 2.57
CA LEU A 288 13.84 -7.55 3.27
C LEU A 288 12.68 -7.05 4.14
N ASN A 289 11.45 -7.42 3.81
CA ASN A 289 10.25 -6.88 4.45
C ASN A 289 9.60 -7.91 5.35
N PHE A 290 9.12 -9.02 4.78
CA PHE A 290 8.35 -10.00 5.53
C PHE A 290 9.27 -10.87 6.40
N SER A 291 10.27 -11.55 5.82
CA SER A 291 11.15 -12.45 6.58
C SER A 291 11.97 -11.72 7.65
N ALA A 292 12.32 -10.45 7.43
CA ALA A 292 13.12 -9.67 8.39
C ALA A 292 12.30 -8.96 9.48
N ASN A 293 10.99 -8.74 9.27
CA ASN A 293 10.18 -7.93 10.20
C ASN A 293 8.97 -8.67 10.80
N LEU A 294 8.39 -9.67 10.13
CA LEU A 294 7.30 -10.45 10.74
C LEU A 294 7.73 -11.14 12.05
N PRO A 295 8.94 -11.72 12.19
CA PRO A 295 9.41 -12.27 13.47
C PRO A 295 9.60 -11.23 14.58
N LYS A 296 9.59 -9.94 14.26
CA LYS A 296 9.62 -8.85 15.26
C LYS A 296 8.22 -8.47 15.74
N MET A 297 7.19 -8.86 14.99
CA MET A 297 5.79 -8.52 15.24
C MET A 297 5.00 -9.71 15.78
N PHE A 298 5.39 -10.94 15.41
CA PHE A 298 4.68 -12.17 15.74
C PHE A 298 5.65 -13.25 16.20
N GLU A 299 5.13 -14.26 16.88
CA GLU A 299 5.86 -15.49 17.19
C GLU A 299 6.41 -16.15 15.92
N ASN A 300 7.54 -16.86 16.04
CA ASN A 300 8.30 -17.36 14.89
C ASN A 300 7.49 -18.34 14.03
N ASP A 301 6.68 -19.20 14.63
CA ASP A 301 5.84 -20.17 13.91
C ASP A 301 4.77 -19.47 13.06
N VAL A 302 4.16 -18.40 13.59
CA VAL A 302 3.20 -17.55 12.86
C VAL A 302 3.92 -16.81 11.73
N ALA A 303 5.07 -16.20 12.03
CA ALA A 303 5.86 -15.48 11.05
C ALA A 303 6.30 -16.39 9.90
N ASP A 304 6.83 -17.58 10.20
CA ASP A 304 7.30 -18.54 9.21
C ASP A 304 6.15 -19.03 8.31
N ARG A 305 4.99 -19.34 8.89
CA ARG A 305 3.79 -19.75 8.15
C ARG A 305 3.33 -18.65 7.19
N VAL A 306 3.23 -17.41 7.65
CA VAL A 306 2.80 -16.27 6.84
C VAL A 306 3.81 -15.98 5.72
N VAL A 307 5.10 -16.01 6.03
CA VAL A 307 6.19 -15.86 5.04
C VAL A 307 6.13 -16.96 3.98
N ALA A 308 5.83 -18.20 4.37
CA ALA A 308 5.72 -19.32 3.43
C ALA A 308 4.58 -19.11 2.43
N GLU A 309 3.39 -18.69 2.89
CA GLU A 309 2.26 -18.41 1.99
C GLU A 309 2.51 -17.22 1.07
N ILE A 310 3.14 -16.15 1.57
CA ILE A 310 3.54 -15.01 0.73
C ILE A 310 4.57 -15.45 -0.32
N ASN A 311 5.56 -16.27 0.07
CA ASN A 311 6.54 -16.82 -0.87
C ASN A 311 5.90 -17.68 -1.95
N LYS A 312 4.97 -18.56 -1.58
CA LYS A 312 4.21 -19.39 -2.53
C LYS A 312 3.51 -18.53 -3.57
N ALA A 313 2.94 -17.40 -3.17
CA ALA A 313 2.31 -16.46 -4.10
C ALA A 313 3.31 -15.86 -5.10
N PHE A 314 4.42 -15.30 -4.61
CA PHE A 314 5.40 -14.57 -5.44
C PHE A 314 6.37 -15.45 -6.24
N LEU A 315 6.65 -16.67 -5.78
CA LEU A 315 7.67 -17.55 -6.37
C LEU A 315 7.06 -18.78 -7.06
N GLY A 316 5.77 -19.02 -6.88
CA GLY A 316 5.12 -20.29 -7.22
C GLY A 316 5.38 -21.36 -6.16
N THR A 317 4.66 -22.48 -6.26
CA THR A 317 4.97 -23.68 -5.47
C THR A 317 6.31 -24.25 -5.95
N VAL A 318 7.27 -24.40 -5.04
CA VAL A 318 8.48 -25.21 -5.23
C VAL A 318 8.11 -26.68 -5.13
#